data_AF-A0A9D7F9S3-F1
#
_entry.id   AF-A0A9D7F9S3-F1
#
_cell.length_a   1.000
_cell.length_b   1.000
_cell.length_c   1.000
_cell.angle_alpha   90.00
_cell.angle_beta   90.00
_cell.angle_gamma   90.00
#
_symmetry.space_group_name_H-M   'P 1'
#
loop_
_entity.id
_entity.type
_entity.pdbx_description
1 polymer ?
#
loop_
_entity_poly.entity_id
_entity_poly.type
_entity_poly.pdbx_seq_one_letter_code
_entity_poly.pdbx_strand_id
1 'polypeptide(L)'
;MKRVKPGNRRYAKSLKRKIAEEYLSGKFSYGVAAEEYGLKDKMVVKEFVKWYKRTLYLEQMEGEKQPKDPPKQDSSTESPTKEQLRNLEQELAQAKLKIAGLETLIDIAEQELQIDIRKKSGTKPSNK
;
A
#
# COMPACT_ATOMS: atom_id res chain seq x y z
N MET A 1 -26.93 -13.19 -44.28
CA MET A 1 -25.53 -12.99 -43.83
C MET A 1 -25.33 -13.66 -42.48
N LYS A 2 -24.51 -14.73 -42.41
CA LYS A 2 -24.22 -15.42 -41.14
C LYS A 2 -23.18 -14.60 -40.35
N ARG A 3 -23.56 -14.07 -39.18
CA ARG A 3 -22.65 -13.33 -38.29
C ARG A 3 -21.66 -14.33 -37.68
N VAL A 4 -20.39 -14.21 -38.05
CA VAL A 4 -19.29 -14.99 -37.44
C VAL A 4 -19.20 -14.57 -35.97
N LYS A 5 -19.32 -15.55 -35.05
CA LYS A 5 -19.12 -15.33 -33.61
C LYS A 5 -17.72 -14.77 -33.39
N PRO A 6 -17.53 -13.57 -32.81
CA PRO A 6 -16.20 -13.07 -32.55
C PRO A 6 -15.53 -13.99 -31.53
N GLY A 7 -14.51 -14.72 -31.98
CA GLY A 7 -13.63 -15.50 -31.12
C GLY A 7 -13.14 -14.63 -29.96
N ASN A 8 -13.02 -15.27 -28.80
CA ASN A 8 -12.73 -14.66 -27.51
C ASN A 8 -11.42 -13.84 -27.56
N ARG A 9 -11.48 -12.58 -27.99
CA ARG A 9 -10.35 -11.66 -28.11
C ARG A 9 -9.91 -11.27 -26.70
N ARG A 10 -9.02 -12.07 -26.14
CA ARG A 10 -8.49 -11.88 -24.80
C ARG A 10 -7.42 -10.80 -24.88
N TYR A 11 -7.74 -9.59 -24.44
CA TYR A 11 -6.79 -8.49 -24.38
C TYR A 11 -5.61 -8.81 -23.44
N ALA A 12 -4.42 -8.34 -23.79
CA ALA A 12 -3.21 -8.50 -22.98
C ALA A 12 -3.38 -7.84 -21.60
N LYS A 13 -2.89 -8.50 -20.54
CA LYS A 13 -3.02 -8.00 -19.15
C LYS A 13 -2.35 -6.63 -18.96
N SER A 14 -1.22 -6.40 -19.63
CA SER A 14 -0.49 -5.13 -19.61
C SER A 14 -1.35 -3.97 -20.14
N LEU A 15 -2.05 -4.18 -21.24
CA LEU A 15 -2.97 -3.19 -21.82
C LEU A 15 -4.13 -2.90 -20.87
N LYS A 16 -4.75 -3.94 -20.30
CA LYS A 16 -5.84 -3.79 -19.31
C LYS A 16 -5.41 -2.96 -18.11
N ARG A 17 -4.20 -3.22 -17.60
CA ARG A 17 -3.61 -2.47 -16.47
C ARG A 17 -3.40 -1.00 -16.82
N LYS A 18 -2.73 -0.73 -17.95
CA LYS A 18 -2.44 0.65 -18.39
C LYS A 18 -3.72 1.48 -18.50
N ILE A 19 -4.73 0.95 -19.18
CA ILE A 19 -6.02 1.64 -19.36
C ILE A 19 -6.72 1.89 -18.02
N ALA A 20 -6.66 0.91 -17.11
CA ALA A 20 -7.28 1.06 -15.80
C ALA A 20 -6.57 2.10 -14.91
N GLU A 21 -5.23 2.18 -14.96
CA GLU A 21 -4.43 3.19 -14.26
C GLU A 21 -4.69 4.60 -14.78
N GLU A 22 -4.75 4.77 -16.10
CA GLU A 22 -5.06 6.06 -16.73
C GLU A 22 -6.49 6.53 -16.41
N TYR A 23 -7.45 5.60 -16.34
CA TYR A 23 -8.80 5.91 -15.87
C TYR A 23 -8.82 6.32 -14.39
N LEU A 24 -8.13 5.58 -13.51
CA LEU A 24 -8.11 5.87 -12.07
C LEU A 24 -7.36 7.16 -11.73
N SER A 25 -6.36 7.53 -12.53
CA SER A 25 -5.70 8.84 -12.44
C SER A 25 -6.53 10.00 -12.99
N GLY A 26 -7.72 9.71 -13.55
CA GLY A 26 -8.67 10.73 -14.01
C GLY A 26 -8.33 11.36 -15.37
N LYS A 27 -7.41 10.77 -16.14
CA LYS A 27 -6.99 11.32 -17.43
C LYS A 27 -8.10 11.30 -18.48
N PHE A 28 -8.92 10.25 -18.50
CA PHE A 28 -9.98 10.05 -19.49
C PHE A 28 -11.22 9.35 -18.93
N SER A 29 -12.36 9.53 -19.59
CA SER A 29 -13.60 8.79 -19.30
C SER A 29 -13.64 7.45 -20.06
N TYR A 30 -14.57 6.55 -19.70
CA TYR A 30 -14.70 5.24 -20.35
C TYR A 30 -14.92 5.30 -21.87
N GLY A 31 -15.63 6.32 -22.35
CA GLY A 31 -15.88 6.50 -23.78
C GLY A 31 -14.62 6.93 -24.53
N VAL A 32 -13.92 7.93 -23.99
CA VAL A 32 -12.67 8.46 -24.58
C VAL A 32 -11.59 7.37 -24.60
N ALA A 33 -11.44 6.61 -23.51
CA ALA A 33 -10.51 5.49 -23.46
C ALA A 33 -10.87 4.36 -24.45
N ALA A 34 -12.16 4.18 -24.79
CA ALA A 34 -12.54 3.18 -25.79
C ALA A 34 -12.16 3.64 -27.20
N GLU A 35 -12.33 4.92 -27.51
CA GLU A 35 -11.96 5.49 -28.81
C GLU A 35 -10.42 5.52 -29.00
N GLU A 36 -9.69 6.01 -28.01
CA GLU A 36 -8.23 6.18 -28.07
C GLU A 36 -7.49 4.84 -28.21
N TYR A 37 -7.99 3.80 -27.54
CA TYR A 37 -7.40 2.45 -27.58
C TYR A 37 -8.07 1.52 -28.62
N GLY A 38 -8.98 2.04 -29.45
CA GLY A 38 -9.66 1.26 -30.50
C GLY A 38 -10.48 0.09 -29.96
N LEU A 39 -11.05 0.23 -28.77
CA LEU A 39 -11.87 -0.78 -28.11
C LEU A 39 -13.30 -0.74 -28.65
N LYS A 40 -13.93 -1.91 -28.65
CA LYS A 40 -15.27 -2.09 -29.22
C LYS A 40 -16.37 -1.28 -28.52
N ASP A 41 -16.25 -1.10 -27.21
CA ASP A 41 -17.28 -0.44 -26.40
C ASP A 41 -16.70 0.03 -25.05
N LYS A 42 -17.31 1.06 -24.45
CA LYS A 42 -17.00 1.57 -23.10
C LYS A 42 -17.16 0.50 -22.02
N MET A 43 -18.02 -0.49 -22.26
CA MET A 43 -18.21 -1.63 -21.35
C MET A 43 -16.94 -2.47 -21.20
N VAL A 44 -16.13 -2.57 -22.27
CA VAL A 44 -14.86 -3.31 -22.24
C VAL A 44 -13.86 -2.61 -21.31
N VAL A 45 -13.79 -1.28 -21.36
CA VAL A 45 -12.96 -0.46 -20.45
C VAL A 45 -13.43 -0.62 -19.01
N LYS A 46 -14.75 -0.61 -18.77
CA LYS A 46 -15.33 -0.83 -17.45
C LYS A 46 -14.96 -2.20 -16.87
N GLU A 47 -14.95 -3.25 -17.70
CA GLU A 47 -14.48 -4.58 -17.30
C GLU A 47 -12.99 -4.60 -16.95
N PHE A 48 -12.15 -3.85 -17.67
CA PHE A 48 -10.72 -3.75 -17.36
C PHE A 48 -10.49 -3.06 -16.02
N VAL A 49 -11.19 -1.96 -15.76
CA VAL A 49 -11.13 -1.24 -14.47
C VAL A 49 -11.62 -2.13 -13.33
N LYS A 50 -12.72 -2.87 -13.54
CA LYS A 50 -13.25 -3.82 -12.54
C LYS A 50 -12.25 -4.94 -12.25
N TRP A 51 -11.62 -5.50 -13.28
CA TRP A 51 -10.58 -6.50 -13.15
C TRP A 51 -9.38 -5.95 -12.38
N TYR A 52 -8.89 -4.76 -12.75
CA TYR A 52 -7.73 -4.13 -12.13
C TYR A 52 -7.97 -3.79 -10.65
N LYS A 53 -9.14 -3.25 -10.30
CA LYS A 53 -9.53 -3.01 -8.89
C LYS A 53 -9.53 -4.30 -8.07
N ARG A 54 -9.99 -5.42 -8.65
CA ARG A 54 -9.95 -6.74 -8.00
C ARG A 54 -8.51 -7.23 -7.84
N THR A 55 -7.66 -7.01 -8.83
CA THR A 55 -6.23 -7.36 -8.76
C THR A 55 -5.51 -6.57 -7.67
N LEU A 56 -5.73 -5.25 -7.58
CA LEU A 56 -5.16 -4.43 -6.51
C LEU A 56 -5.61 -4.90 -5.12
N TYR A 57 -6.89 -5.22 -4.94
CA TYR A 57 -7.40 -5.76 -3.68
C TYR A 57 -6.74 -7.10 -3.31
N LEU A 58 -6.50 -7.97 -4.30
CA LEU A 58 -5.80 -9.24 -4.08
C LEU A 58 -4.32 -9.02 -3.74
N GLU A 59 -3.62 -8.13 -4.44
CA GLU A 59 -2.22 -7.77 -4.14
C GLU A 59 -2.08 -7.17 -2.74
N GLN A 60 -3.03 -6.33 -2.31
CA GLN A 60 -3.08 -5.79 -0.95
C GLN A 60 -3.26 -6.90 0.10
N MET A 61 -4.14 -7.88 -0.14
CA MET A 61 -4.30 -9.02 0.77
C MET A 61 -3.13 -10.02 0.74
N GLU A 62 -2.41 -10.14 -0.39
CA GLU A 62 -1.22 -11.00 -0.47
C GLU A 62 0.01 -10.41 0.22
N GLY A 63 0.09 -9.07 0.34
CA GLY A 63 1.09 -8.39 1.16
C GLY A 63 0.93 -8.62 2.68
N GLU A 64 -0.21 -9.16 3.12
CA GLU A 64 -0.53 -9.43 4.53
C GLU A 64 -0.33 -10.91 4.94
N LYS A 65 0.24 -11.76 4.07
CA LYS A 65 0.54 -13.17 4.41
C LYS A 65 1.72 -13.30 5.39
N GLN A 66 1.54 -12.80 6.61
CA GLN A 66 2.09 -13.46 7.80
C GLN A 66 1.18 -14.66 8.14
N PRO A 67 1.73 -15.80 8.60
CA PRO A 67 0.91 -16.95 8.94
C PRO A 67 0.09 -16.63 10.19
N LYS A 68 -1.24 -16.60 10.08
CA LYS A 68 -2.15 -16.52 11.21
C LYS A 68 -2.98 -17.79 11.28
N ASP A 69 -2.89 -18.48 12.41
CA ASP A 69 -3.93 -19.38 12.90
C ASP A 69 -5.30 -18.66 12.86
N PRO A 70 -6.41 -19.38 12.60
CA PRO A 70 -7.73 -18.76 12.60
C PRO A 70 -8.18 -18.54 14.04
N PRO A 71 -8.80 -17.39 14.36
CA PRO A 71 -10.25 -17.44 14.35
C PRO A 71 -10.99 -16.14 14.00
N LYS A 72 -12.17 -16.38 13.43
CA LYS A 72 -13.43 -15.62 13.56
C LYS A 72 -13.53 -14.25 12.85
N GLN A 73 -14.53 -14.24 11.98
CA GLN A 73 -15.24 -13.08 11.43
C GLN A 73 -15.38 -11.96 12.46
N ASP A 74 -14.87 -10.80 12.10
CA ASP A 74 -15.55 -9.51 12.20
C ASP A 74 -14.96 -8.59 11.14
N SER A 75 -15.62 -8.53 9.98
CA SER A 75 -15.25 -7.67 8.87
C SER A 75 -15.81 -6.27 9.10
N SER A 76 -15.12 -5.47 9.91
CA SER A 76 -15.18 -4.02 9.83
C SER A 76 -13.87 -3.54 9.22
N THR A 77 -13.81 -3.51 7.88
CA THR A 77 -12.87 -2.63 7.17
C THR A 77 -13.37 -1.19 7.34
N GLU A 78 -13.33 -0.68 8.57
CA GLU A 78 -13.62 0.71 8.85
C GLU A 78 -12.33 1.50 8.60
N SER A 79 -12.39 2.46 7.66
CA SER A 79 -11.38 3.51 7.60
C SER A 79 -11.24 4.10 9.01
N PRO A 80 -10.03 4.22 9.56
CA PRO A 80 -9.87 4.71 10.93
C PRO A 80 -10.61 6.02 11.07
N THR A 81 -11.48 6.11 12.08
CA THR A 81 -12.25 7.32 12.33
C THR A 81 -11.27 8.48 12.59
N LYS A 82 -11.67 9.71 12.25
CA LYS A 82 -10.82 10.90 12.45
C LYS A 82 -10.30 11.02 13.88
N GLU A 83 -11.08 10.54 14.85
CA GLU A 83 -10.71 10.48 16.26
C GLU A 83 -9.61 9.46 16.53
N GLN A 84 -9.69 8.26 15.95
CA GLN A 84 -8.62 7.26 16.03
C GLN A 84 -7.32 7.80 15.43
N LEU A 85 -7.37 8.43 14.25
CA LEU A 85 -6.18 9.03 13.63
C LEU A 85 -5.54 10.09 14.53
N ARG A 86 -6.35 10.98 15.11
CA ARG A 86 -5.87 12.00 16.03
C ARG A 86 -5.23 11.39 17.29
N ASN A 87 -5.83 10.34 17.85
CA ASN A 87 -5.28 9.66 19.02
C ASN A 87 -3.94 8.98 18.69
N LEU A 88 -3.85 8.30 17.54
CA LEU A 88 -2.60 7.70 17.06
C LEU A 88 -1.51 8.77 16.86
N GLU A 89 -1.85 9.92 16.26
CA GLU A 89 -0.90 11.03 16.08
C GLU A 89 -0.40 11.58 17.43
N GLN A 90 -1.28 11.70 18.42
CA GLN A 90 -0.91 12.13 19.76
C GLN A 90 0.01 11.12 20.45
N GLU A 91 -0.31 9.84 20.38
CA GLU A 91 0.53 8.77 20.95
C GLU A 91 1.91 8.74 20.29
N LEU A 92 1.96 8.90 18.97
CA LEU A 92 3.20 9.00 18.22
C LEU A 92 4.03 10.22 18.66
N ALA A 93 3.40 11.38 18.85
CA ALA A 93 4.07 12.57 19.33
C ALA A 93 4.64 12.38 20.75
N GLN A 94 3.88 11.76 21.66
CA GLN A 94 4.32 11.43 23.02
C GLN A 94 5.50 10.46 23.01
N ALA A 95 5.45 9.41 22.19
CA ALA A 95 6.53 8.45 22.04
C ALA A 95 7.82 9.13 21.54
N LYS A 96 7.73 10.01 20.53
CA LYS A 96 8.86 10.78 20.03
C LYS A 96 9.47 11.69 21.10
N LEU A 97 8.63 12.37 21.88
CA LEU A 97 9.09 13.22 22.98
C LEU A 97 9.83 12.39 24.04
N LYS A 98 9.28 11.23 24.41
CA LYS A 98 9.92 10.32 25.36
C LYS A 98 11.27 9.82 24.83
N ILE A 99 11.35 9.46 23.55
CA ILE A 99 12.61 9.04 22.92
C ILE A 99 13.63 10.17 22.98
N ALA A 100 13.27 11.39 22.57
CA ALA A 100 14.16 12.53 22.61
C ALA A 100 14.67 12.81 24.03
N GLY A 101 13.81 12.72 25.06
CA GLY A 101 14.23 12.88 26.45
C GLY A 101 15.14 11.76 26.96
N LEU A 102 14.97 10.53 26.47
CA LEU A 102 15.87 9.42 26.81
C LEU A 102 17.23 9.58 26.12
N GLU A 103 17.25 10.03 24.86
CA GLU A 103 18.47 10.34 24.13
C GLU A 103 19.25 11.46 24.83
N THR A 104 18.57 12.55 25.24
CA THR A 104 19.24 13.63 25.97
C THR A 104 19.75 13.20 27.34
N LEU A 105 19.02 12.32 28.05
CA LEU A 105 19.49 11.74 29.30
C LEU A 105 20.77 10.91 29.10
N ILE A 106 20.84 10.15 28.00
CA ILE A 106 22.05 9.40 27.64
C ILE A 106 23.20 10.36 27.38
N ASP A 107 22.98 11.43 26.60
CA ASP A 107 24.02 12.41 26.29
C ASP A 107 24.59 13.06 27.58
N ILE A 108 23.70 13.47 28.51
CA ILE A 108 24.11 14.03 29.80
C ILE A 108 24.91 13.00 30.61
N ALA A 109 24.44 11.74 30.66
CA ALA A 109 25.12 10.68 31.40
C ALA A 109 26.51 10.37 30.82
N GLU A 110 26.67 10.36 29.49
CA GLU A 110 27.98 10.20 28.84
C GLU A 110 28.93 11.35 29.19
N GLN A 111 28.43 12.59 29.24
CA GLN A 111 29.21 13.77 29.62
C GLN A 111 29.65 13.74 31.09
N GLU A 112 28.75 13.42 32.02
CA GLU A 112 29.04 13.43 33.46
C GLU A 112 29.93 12.25 33.88
N LEU A 113 29.68 11.06 33.33
CA LEU A 113 30.39 9.83 33.72
C LEU A 113 31.64 9.57 32.88
N GLN A 114 31.85 10.31 31.79
CA GLN A 114 32.96 10.13 30.84
C GLN A 114 33.09 8.69 30.30
N ILE A 115 31.97 7.99 30.16
CA ILE A 115 31.89 6.65 29.56
C ILE A 115 31.01 6.70 28.32
N ASP A 116 31.38 5.92 27.29
CA ASP A 116 30.52 5.71 26.12
C ASP A 116 29.39 4.74 26.49
N ILE A 117 28.14 5.23 26.56
CA ILE A 117 26.95 4.41 26.86
C ILE A 117 26.35 3.88 25.55
N ARG A 118 26.36 4.69 24.48
CA ARG A 118 25.81 4.33 23.18
C ARG A 118 26.77 3.44 22.38
N LYS A 119 26.23 2.43 21.72
CA LYS A 119 27.01 1.57 20.82
C LYS A 119 27.37 2.32 19.53
N LYS A 120 28.67 2.40 19.23
CA LYS A 120 29.19 2.97 17.97
C LYS A 120 28.93 1.98 16.81
N SER A 121 28.32 2.47 15.72
CA SER A 121 28.07 1.67 14.51
C SER A 121 29.40 1.40 13.80
N GLY A 122 29.89 0.17 13.90
CA GLY A 122 31.12 -0.26 13.21
C GLY A 122 32.11 -1.08 14.06
N THR A 123 31.89 -1.20 15.37
CA THR A 123 32.76 -2.03 16.20
C THR A 123 32.53 -3.51 15.89
N LYS A 124 33.50 -4.16 15.23
CA LYS A 124 33.51 -5.63 15.03
C LYS A 124 33.34 -6.29 16.40
N PRO A 125 32.37 -7.20 16.59
CA PRO A 125 32.28 -7.95 17.83
C PRO A 125 33.60 -8.72 18.02
N SER A 126 34.20 -8.66 19.20
CA SER A 126 35.36 -9.51 19.48
C SER A 126 34.87 -10.96 19.50
N ASN A 127 35.31 -11.77 18.55
CA ASN A 127 35.16 -13.21 18.66
C ASN A 127 35.88 -13.64 19.94
N LYS A 128 35.15 -14.28 20.85
CA LYS A 128 35.70 -15.01 21.98
C LYS A 128 35.47 -16.49 21.73
#